data_AF-A0A1F1L6G5-F1
#
_entry.id   AF-A0A1F1L6G5-F1
#
_cell.length_a   1.000
_cell.length_b   1.000
_cell.length_c   1.000
_cell.angle_alpha   90.00
_cell.angle_beta   90.00
_cell.angle_gamma   90.00
#
_symmetry.space_group_name_H-M   'P 1'
#
loop_
_entity.id
_entity.type
_entity.pdbx_description
1 polymer ?
#
loop_
_entity_poly.entity_id
_entity_poly.type
_entity_poly.pdbx_seq_one_letter_code
_entity_poly.pdbx_strand_id
1 'polypeptide(L)'
;MPALAATLIAGAVAPAGAQSLPGSAGPDIGSVMGSAGGSVDPSSAAAGSATVGSTGSTGTDSLVGSGTLPPLGTGSQNTSATPPIGMEAETVTESEVRRVDIGDQLVAGGDPRFERWWVASESMNRVLPVEIWRPASTAPAPMLYLLDGVDSPSPSGWLLPGGVDRVFAGEHVTLVMPARADGSLHADWQRDDPVLSRNKWQTFLTEELPPLLEAGDIPFNGKRGMAGLSMGAASAVTIAERRPDLYQAVGAIAGCYTARDDLGFILAKIVAETRGGDIANMWGPRTDPAYLANDGLLNADQLEGKALYFATATGMPDATEWDRNGRDLLRFTQGAGLEIATHACTVEMDRRLDELGIDARIDYLPTGLHNWDNFGRFVAPMRDTLMPALR
;
A
#
# COMPACT_ATOMS: atom_id res chain seq x y z
N MET A 1 20.12 -78.18 -0.48
CA MET A 1 20.44 -79.05 0.68
C MET A 1 21.63 -78.44 1.43
N PRO A 2 21.82 -78.69 2.75
CA PRO A 2 22.19 -77.62 3.68
C PRO A 2 23.54 -77.79 4.44
N ALA A 3 23.77 -76.91 5.42
CA ALA A 3 24.91 -76.80 6.37
C ALA A 3 26.18 -76.14 5.77
N LEU A 4 26.96 -75.33 6.50
CA LEU A 4 27.17 -75.23 7.96
C LEU A 4 26.56 -73.99 8.66
N ALA A 5 26.68 -73.96 10.00
CA ALA A 5 26.27 -72.88 10.90
C ALA A 5 27.34 -72.62 11.99
N ALA A 6 27.31 -71.44 12.64
CA ALA A 6 28.13 -71.13 13.83
C ALA A 6 27.47 -70.07 14.74
N THR A 7 27.67 -70.20 16.05
CA THR A 7 27.07 -69.44 17.17
C THR A 7 28.07 -69.35 18.34
N LEU A 8 27.96 -68.50 19.37
CA LEU A 8 26.96 -67.48 19.76
C LEU A 8 27.76 -66.18 20.12
N ILE A 9 27.53 -65.27 21.08
CA ILE A 9 26.62 -65.11 22.23
C ILE A 9 26.06 -63.67 22.25
N ALA A 10 24.82 -63.55 22.72
CA ALA A 10 24.07 -62.34 23.04
C ALA A 10 24.67 -61.43 24.15
N GLY A 11 24.13 -60.20 24.25
CA GLY A 11 24.24 -59.32 25.41
C GLY A 11 23.04 -58.36 25.43
N ALA A 12 22.22 -58.37 26.49
CA ALA A 12 20.93 -57.69 26.52
C ALA A 12 20.65 -57.00 27.85
N VAL A 13 20.12 -55.77 27.79
CA VAL A 13 19.39 -55.11 28.88
C VAL A 13 18.21 -54.33 28.30
N ALA A 14 17.07 -54.42 28.97
CA ALA A 14 15.83 -53.67 28.77
C ALA A 14 15.05 -53.73 30.12
N PRO A 15 13.83 -53.18 30.30
CA PRO A 15 13.02 -52.33 29.42
C PRO A 15 12.42 -51.09 30.16
N ALA A 16 11.38 -50.49 29.56
CA ALA A 16 10.30 -49.70 30.18
C ALA A 16 10.60 -48.26 30.68
N GLY A 17 9.64 -47.33 30.64
CA GLY A 17 8.28 -47.48 30.09
C GLY A 17 7.46 -46.19 30.00
N ALA A 18 6.49 -46.24 29.08
CA ALA A 18 5.53 -45.21 28.62
C ALA A 18 4.96 -44.20 29.64
N GLN A 19 4.65 -43.00 29.13
CA GLN A 19 3.29 -42.44 29.15
C GLN A 19 3.07 -41.46 27.98
N SER A 20 1.83 -41.05 27.73
CA SER A 20 1.35 -40.51 26.45
C SER A 20 0.41 -39.31 26.63
N LEU A 21 0.33 -38.42 25.64
CA LEU A 21 -0.90 -37.81 25.04
C LEU A 21 -0.48 -36.91 23.84
N PRO A 22 -1.39 -36.46 22.96
CA PRO A 22 -1.03 -36.08 21.58
C PRO A 22 -0.76 -34.59 21.35
N GLY A 23 0.13 -34.31 20.38
CA GLY A 23 0.23 -33.02 19.69
C GLY A 23 -0.03 -33.21 18.19
N SER A 24 -0.77 -32.30 17.57
CA SER A 24 -1.10 -32.32 16.14
C SER A 24 0.08 -31.84 15.29
N ALA A 25 0.49 -32.64 14.29
CA ALA A 25 1.54 -32.26 13.36
C ALA A 25 1.01 -31.28 12.28
N GLY A 26 1.35 -30.00 12.41
CA GLY A 26 1.46 -29.09 11.27
C GLY A 26 2.84 -29.25 10.59
N PRO A 27 3.01 -28.83 9.33
CA PRO A 27 4.30 -28.90 8.65
C PRO A 27 5.24 -27.76 9.08
N ASP A 28 6.32 -28.09 9.80
CA ASP A 28 7.41 -27.16 10.09
C ASP A 28 8.10 -26.68 8.80
N ILE A 29 8.02 -25.38 8.52
CA ILE A 29 8.71 -24.73 7.38
C ILE A 29 10.23 -24.54 7.64
N GLY A 30 10.69 -24.83 8.86
CA GLY A 30 12.05 -24.56 9.34
C GLY A 30 13.23 -25.28 8.67
N SER A 31 13.04 -26.05 7.59
CA SER A 31 14.13 -26.81 6.93
C SER A 31 14.67 -26.22 5.63
N VAL A 32 14.09 -25.13 5.09
CA VAL A 32 14.51 -24.56 3.79
C VAL A 32 15.70 -23.59 3.91
N MET A 33 15.93 -22.99 5.08
CA MET A 33 16.99 -22.00 5.33
C MET A 33 18.29 -22.59 5.93
N GLY A 34 18.50 -23.90 5.78
CA GLY A 34 19.46 -24.68 6.57
C GLY A 34 20.94 -24.73 6.13
N SER A 35 21.36 -24.08 5.03
CA SER A 35 22.76 -24.21 4.55
C SER A 35 23.28 -23.06 3.66
N ALA A 36 23.36 -21.84 4.18
CA ALA A 36 24.06 -20.72 3.50
C ALA A 36 24.75 -19.79 4.51
N GLY A 37 25.92 -20.21 5.02
CA GLY A 37 26.75 -19.39 5.94
C GLY A 37 27.52 -18.28 5.20
N GLY A 38 26.82 -17.28 4.69
CA GLY A 38 27.38 -16.11 4.04
C GLY A 38 26.34 -15.01 3.86
N SER A 39 26.72 -13.74 4.02
CA SER A 39 25.81 -12.61 3.89
C SER A 39 25.37 -12.43 2.43
N VAL A 40 24.13 -12.84 2.13
CA VAL A 40 23.45 -12.46 0.88
C VAL A 40 23.12 -10.98 0.92
N ASP A 41 23.97 -10.18 0.30
CA ASP A 41 23.75 -8.75 0.11
C ASP A 41 22.58 -8.53 -0.87
N PRO A 42 21.48 -7.88 -0.46
CA PRO A 42 20.30 -7.67 -1.31
C PRO A 42 20.58 -6.80 -2.54
N SER A 43 21.73 -6.11 -2.62
CA SER A 43 22.23 -5.46 -3.84
C SER A 43 22.24 -6.40 -5.06
N SER A 44 22.43 -7.70 -4.83
CA SER A 44 22.45 -8.74 -5.87
C SER A 44 21.13 -8.92 -6.62
N ALA A 45 19.98 -8.61 -6.01
CA ALA A 45 18.68 -8.68 -6.68
C ALA A 45 18.46 -7.56 -7.71
N ALA A 46 19.20 -6.45 -7.60
CA ALA A 46 19.17 -5.33 -8.54
C ALA A 46 20.25 -5.42 -9.65
N ALA A 47 21.19 -6.37 -9.56
CA ALA A 47 22.37 -6.47 -10.41
C ALA A 47 22.09 -7.13 -11.79
N GLY A 48 21.00 -6.73 -12.46
CA GLY A 48 20.44 -7.42 -13.63
C GLY A 48 20.19 -6.55 -14.87
N SER A 49 20.94 -5.45 -15.07
CA SER A 49 20.73 -4.52 -16.20
C SER A 49 21.85 -4.59 -17.25
N ALA A 50 21.51 -5.01 -18.47
CA ALA A 50 22.40 -5.00 -19.63
C ALA A 50 22.12 -3.76 -20.51
N THR A 51 23.17 -3.06 -20.91
CA THR A 51 23.04 -1.75 -21.57
C THR A 51 22.91 -1.82 -23.09
N VAL A 52 21.95 -1.06 -23.62
CA VAL A 52 21.91 -0.57 -25.01
C VAL A 52 21.61 0.92 -24.91
N GLY A 53 22.46 1.80 -25.47
CA GLY A 53 22.38 3.24 -25.21
C GLY A 53 22.96 4.11 -26.32
N SER A 54 23.20 5.40 -26.06
CA SER A 54 23.85 6.30 -27.00
C SER A 54 24.70 7.38 -26.31
N THR A 55 26.02 7.35 -26.58
CA THR A 55 26.94 8.51 -26.78
C THR A 55 26.84 9.75 -25.86
N GLY A 56 27.85 10.01 -25.01
CA GLY A 56 27.86 11.24 -24.18
C GLY A 56 29.12 11.62 -23.35
N SER A 57 30.34 11.37 -23.84
CA SER A 57 31.64 11.95 -23.36
C SER A 57 32.02 11.96 -21.85
N THR A 58 32.97 11.09 -21.49
CA THR A 58 34.16 11.36 -20.64
C THR A 58 34.06 12.20 -19.33
N GLY A 59 34.27 11.54 -18.18
CA GLY A 59 34.69 12.13 -16.90
C GLY A 59 35.37 11.07 -16.03
N THR A 60 36.35 11.43 -15.19
CA THR A 60 37.26 10.48 -14.49
C THR A 60 36.89 10.19 -13.02
N ASP A 61 37.35 9.04 -12.52
CA ASP A 61 37.05 8.48 -11.18
C ASP A 61 37.45 9.34 -9.97
N SER A 62 36.73 9.13 -8.87
CA SER A 62 37.29 9.03 -7.51
C SER A 62 36.31 8.30 -6.58
N LEU A 63 36.74 7.21 -5.95
CA LEU A 63 35.89 6.45 -5.02
C LEU A 63 35.87 7.08 -3.62
N VAL A 64 34.67 7.33 -3.10
CA VAL A 64 34.39 7.43 -1.66
C VAL A 64 33.09 6.65 -1.38
N GLY A 65 33.06 5.83 -0.34
CA GLY A 65 31.97 4.89 -0.10
C GLY A 65 30.71 5.53 0.47
N SER A 66 29.61 5.46 -0.28
CA SER A 66 28.23 5.60 0.21
C SER A 66 27.30 4.73 -0.65
N GLY A 67 26.37 4.02 -0.03
CA GLY A 67 25.47 3.06 -0.70
C GLY A 67 24.28 3.70 -1.40
N THR A 68 24.51 4.66 -2.30
CA THR A 68 23.45 5.23 -3.16
C THR A 68 23.20 4.32 -4.36
N LEU A 69 21.96 3.85 -4.51
CA LEU A 69 21.49 3.25 -5.76
C LEU A 69 21.55 4.30 -6.89
N PRO A 70 21.93 3.93 -8.12
CA PRO A 70 21.85 4.85 -9.25
C PRO A 70 20.37 5.20 -9.53
N PRO A 71 20.03 6.47 -9.80
CA PRO A 71 18.64 6.88 -9.96
C PRO A 71 18.01 6.25 -11.22
N LEU A 72 16.88 5.57 -11.03
CA LEU A 72 16.08 5.03 -12.13
C LEU A 72 15.38 6.17 -12.89
N GLY A 73 15.98 6.60 -14.00
CA GLY A 73 15.28 7.38 -15.02
C GLY A 73 14.99 8.84 -14.67
N THR A 74 15.94 9.56 -14.07
CA THR A 74 15.82 11.02 -13.92
C THR A 74 15.80 11.71 -15.29
N GLY A 75 14.59 12.07 -15.75
CA GLY A 75 14.42 13.39 -16.37
C GLY A 75 14.93 14.44 -15.40
N SER A 76 15.55 15.51 -15.91
CA SER A 76 16.29 16.49 -15.09
C SER A 76 15.38 17.37 -14.23
N GLN A 77 14.83 16.80 -13.15
CA GLN A 77 14.08 17.54 -12.14
C GLN A 77 14.99 18.53 -11.42
N ASN A 78 14.53 19.77 -11.26
CA ASN A 78 15.31 20.80 -10.60
C ASN A 78 15.17 20.66 -9.07
N THR A 79 16.04 19.86 -8.45
CA THR A 79 16.10 19.65 -6.99
C THR A 79 16.47 20.89 -6.17
N SER A 80 16.62 22.06 -6.83
CA SER A 80 16.89 23.37 -6.22
C SER A 80 15.67 24.31 -6.29
N ALA A 81 14.45 23.76 -6.44
CA ALA A 81 13.23 24.54 -6.58
C ALA A 81 12.86 25.29 -5.28
N THR A 82 12.62 26.60 -5.41
CA THR A 82 12.11 27.46 -4.34
C THR A 82 10.92 28.27 -4.88
N PRO A 83 9.67 28.02 -4.41
CA PRO A 83 9.29 26.94 -3.49
C PRO A 83 9.47 25.54 -4.14
N PRO A 84 9.41 24.46 -3.33
CA PRO A 84 9.35 23.08 -3.83
C PRO A 84 8.32 22.86 -4.93
N ILE A 85 8.55 21.83 -5.76
CA ILE A 85 7.76 21.58 -6.99
C ILE A 85 6.26 21.48 -6.67
N GLY A 86 5.45 22.25 -7.40
CA GLY A 86 3.99 22.21 -7.32
C GLY A 86 3.35 22.98 -6.16
N MET A 87 4.13 23.65 -5.29
CA MET A 87 3.58 24.59 -4.30
C MET A 87 3.14 25.91 -4.97
N GLU A 88 2.10 26.52 -4.42
CA GLU A 88 1.61 27.84 -4.85
C GLU A 88 2.62 28.95 -4.48
N ALA A 89 2.78 29.94 -5.36
CA ALA A 89 3.72 31.05 -5.15
C ALA A 89 3.21 32.12 -4.16
N GLU A 90 1.88 32.24 -4.04
CA GLU A 90 1.20 32.98 -2.98
C GLU A 90 0.66 31.96 -1.97
N THR A 91 0.83 32.22 -0.67
CA THR A 91 0.45 31.26 0.38
C THR A 91 -1.07 31.07 0.44
N VAL A 92 -1.52 29.82 0.32
CA VAL A 92 -2.90 29.40 0.65
C VAL A 92 -3.11 29.60 2.15
N THR A 93 -4.11 30.40 2.53
CA THR A 93 -4.41 30.76 3.93
C THR A 93 -5.71 30.16 4.48
N GLU A 94 -6.42 29.39 3.66
CA GLU A 94 -7.66 28.68 3.99
C GLU A 94 -7.81 27.54 2.98
N SER A 95 -8.31 26.38 3.41
CA SER A 95 -8.56 25.25 2.50
C SER A 95 -9.92 25.41 1.82
N GLU A 96 -9.96 25.42 0.49
CA GLU A 96 -11.14 25.82 -0.31
C GLU A 96 -11.29 25.00 -1.61
N VAL A 97 -12.51 24.87 -2.13
CA VAL A 97 -12.78 24.28 -3.45
C VAL A 97 -12.73 25.37 -4.52
N ARG A 98 -11.58 25.53 -5.19
CA ARG A 98 -11.35 26.60 -6.18
C ARG A 98 -12.08 26.39 -7.51
N ARG A 99 -12.29 25.14 -7.91
CA ARG A 99 -12.98 24.77 -9.18
C ARG A 99 -13.54 23.35 -9.08
N VAL A 100 -14.68 23.11 -9.72
CA VAL A 100 -15.23 21.78 -9.96
C VAL A 100 -15.38 21.58 -11.47
N ASP A 101 -14.74 20.55 -12.01
CA ASP A 101 -15.01 20.06 -13.37
C ASP A 101 -16.03 18.91 -13.29
N ILE A 102 -17.05 18.91 -14.14
CA ILE A 102 -18.11 17.88 -14.12
C ILE A 102 -18.04 17.07 -15.42
N GLY A 103 -17.85 15.76 -15.28
CA GLY A 103 -17.65 14.80 -16.38
C GLY A 103 -16.25 14.88 -17.00
N ASP A 104 -15.63 13.73 -17.22
CA ASP A 104 -14.39 13.58 -17.97
C ASP A 104 -14.59 12.52 -19.05
N GLN A 105 -14.28 12.82 -20.32
CA GLN A 105 -14.51 11.88 -21.43
C GLN A 105 -13.68 10.60 -21.31
N LEU A 106 -12.61 10.59 -20.51
CA LEU A 106 -11.83 9.39 -20.19
C LEU A 106 -12.50 8.51 -19.13
N VAL A 107 -13.38 9.09 -18.28
CA VAL A 107 -14.03 8.39 -17.16
C VAL A 107 -15.52 8.17 -17.48
N ALA A 108 -15.91 6.91 -17.65
CA ALA A 108 -17.29 6.50 -17.95
C ALA A 108 -17.94 7.22 -19.17
N GLY A 109 -17.15 7.81 -20.08
CA GLY A 109 -17.64 8.59 -21.22
C GLY A 109 -18.17 9.99 -20.86
N GLY A 110 -17.78 10.54 -19.71
CA GLY A 110 -18.26 11.83 -19.20
C GLY A 110 -19.58 11.73 -18.44
N ASP A 111 -19.79 10.67 -17.65
CA ASP A 111 -20.90 10.58 -16.71
C ASP A 111 -20.84 11.77 -15.72
N PRO A 112 -21.90 12.59 -15.59
CA PRO A 112 -21.88 13.78 -14.75
C PRO A 112 -21.86 13.49 -13.24
N ARG A 113 -21.90 12.21 -12.82
CA ARG A 113 -21.59 11.82 -11.44
C ARG A 113 -20.09 11.86 -11.15
N PHE A 114 -19.23 11.83 -12.16
CA PHE A 114 -17.82 12.09 -11.99
C PHE A 114 -17.57 13.60 -11.90
N GLU A 115 -16.97 14.04 -10.80
CA GLU A 115 -16.52 15.42 -10.61
C GLU A 115 -15.04 15.44 -10.22
N ARG A 116 -14.29 16.41 -10.73
CA ARG A 116 -12.91 16.68 -10.30
C ARG A 116 -12.87 18.03 -9.59
N TRP A 117 -12.78 17.97 -8.28
CA TRP A 117 -12.67 19.13 -7.39
C TRP A 117 -11.21 19.52 -7.27
N TRP A 118 -10.90 20.79 -7.53
CA TRP A 118 -9.56 21.35 -7.40
C TRP A 118 -9.50 22.10 -6.07
N VAL A 119 -9.03 21.39 -5.05
CA VAL A 119 -9.04 21.82 -3.66
C VAL A 119 -7.70 22.45 -3.32
N ALA A 120 -7.71 23.70 -2.84
CA ALA A 120 -6.54 24.28 -2.21
C ALA A 120 -6.39 23.71 -0.79
N SER A 121 -5.21 23.22 -0.47
CA SER A 121 -4.81 22.80 0.88
C SER A 121 -3.93 23.88 1.50
N GLU A 122 -4.33 24.37 2.67
CA GLU A 122 -3.56 25.34 3.46
C GLU A 122 -2.27 24.69 3.98
N SER A 123 -2.39 23.52 4.62
CA SER A 123 -1.26 22.80 5.21
C SER A 123 -0.21 22.40 4.17
N MET A 124 -0.60 22.04 2.94
CA MET A 124 0.33 21.75 1.85
C MET A 124 0.75 22.96 1.02
N ASN A 125 0.00 24.06 1.04
CA ASN A 125 0.16 25.19 0.12
C ASN A 125 0.16 24.74 -1.37
N ARG A 126 -0.82 23.92 -1.74
CA ARG A 126 -0.96 23.26 -3.06
C ARG A 126 -2.42 23.23 -3.48
N VAL A 127 -2.71 23.33 -4.77
CA VAL A 127 -4.03 22.95 -5.33
C VAL A 127 -3.97 21.49 -5.83
N LEU A 128 -4.89 20.66 -5.33
CA LEU A 128 -4.90 19.21 -5.52
C LEU A 128 -6.20 18.73 -6.16
N PRO A 129 -6.16 17.78 -7.12
CA PRO A 129 -7.36 17.15 -7.63
C PRO A 129 -7.89 16.10 -6.65
N VAL A 130 -9.13 16.28 -6.20
CA VAL A 130 -9.94 15.24 -5.55
C VAL A 130 -11.03 14.83 -6.53
N GLU A 131 -11.02 13.55 -6.90
CA GLU A 131 -11.98 12.99 -7.85
C GLU A 131 -13.13 12.34 -7.09
N ILE A 132 -14.36 12.67 -7.47
CA ILE A 132 -15.57 12.29 -6.73
C ILE A 132 -16.49 11.54 -7.69
N TRP A 133 -17.00 10.40 -7.25
CA TRP A 133 -18.08 9.70 -7.93
C TRP A 133 -19.34 9.79 -7.06
N ARG A 134 -20.29 10.64 -7.47
CA ARG A 134 -21.53 10.89 -6.73
C ARG A 134 -22.50 9.70 -6.77
N PRO A 135 -23.30 9.49 -5.71
CA PRO A 135 -24.36 8.51 -5.70
C PRO A 135 -25.41 8.81 -6.77
N ALA A 136 -26.17 7.79 -7.18
CA ALA A 136 -27.19 7.91 -8.24
C ALA A 136 -28.45 8.71 -7.83
N SER A 137 -28.54 9.18 -6.59
CA SER A 137 -29.65 10.02 -6.09
C SER A 137 -29.19 11.00 -5.02
N THR A 138 -30.04 11.99 -4.71
CA THR A 138 -29.78 13.02 -3.69
C THR A 138 -30.12 12.58 -2.25
N ALA A 139 -30.50 11.32 -2.03
CA ALA A 139 -30.67 10.79 -0.68
C ALA A 139 -29.31 10.73 0.06
N PRO A 140 -29.25 10.92 1.39
CA PRO A 140 -28.02 10.80 2.17
C PRO A 140 -27.24 9.51 1.86
N ALA A 141 -25.93 9.63 1.64
CA ALA A 141 -25.04 8.50 1.31
C ALA A 141 -23.82 8.50 2.25
N PRO A 142 -23.19 7.35 2.51
CA PRO A 142 -21.83 7.34 3.06
C PRO A 142 -20.81 7.86 2.05
N MET A 143 -19.65 8.28 2.55
CA MET A 143 -18.47 8.53 1.73
C MET A 143 -17.47 7.38 1.89
N LEU A 144 -16.94 6.86 0.79
CA LEU A 144 -15.83 5.90 0.80
C LEU A 144 -14.61 6.55 0.14
N TYR A 145 -13.61 6.85 0.96
CA TYR A 145 -12.33 7.38 0.51
C TYR A 145 -11.49 6.22 -0.07
N LEU A 146 -10.92 6.41 -1.26
CA LEU A 146 -10.17 5.40 -2.01
C LEU A 146 -8.77 5.94 -2.31
N LEU A 147 -7.78 5.43 -1.59
CA LEU A 147 -6.39 5.86 -1.67
C LEU A 147 -5.62 5.01 -2.69
N ASP A 148 -5.06 5.67 -3.70
CA ASP A 148 -4.29 5.02 -4.76
C ASP A 148 -2.93 4.48 -4.27
N GLY A 149 -2.29 3.67 -5.12
CA GLY A 149 -0.90 3.23 -4.92
C GLY A 149 0.13 4.35 -5.15
N VAL A 150 1.41 3.97 -5.18
CA VAL A 150 2.59 4.87 -5.28
C VAL A 150 2.52 5.94 -6.38
N ASP A 151 1.77 5.70 -7.46
CA ASP A 151 1.63 6.62 -8.60
C ASP A 151 0.52 7.67 -8.48
N SER A 152 -0.46 7.49 -7.58
CA SER A 152 -1.60 8.41 -7.33
C SER A 152 -2.08 9.24 -8.56
N PRO A 153 -2.48 8.58 -9.67
CA PRO A 153 -2.75 9.27 -10.92
C PRO A 153 -4.04 10.09 -10.89
N SER A 154 -4.21 10.99 -11.86
CA SER A 154 -5.48 11.66 -12.17
C SER A 154 -5.72 11.55 -13.69
N PRO A 155 -6.77 10.84 -14.17
CA PRO A 155 -7.78 10.13 -13.38
C PRO A 155 -7.23 9.02 -12.47
N SER A 156 -7.89 8.80 -11.33
CA SER A 156 -7.51 7.81 -10.31
C SER A 156 -7.43 6.40 -10.88
N GLY A 157 -6.49 5.61 -10.33
CA GLY A 157 -6.33 4.20 -10.68
C GLY A 157 -7.59 3.39 -10.34
N TRP A 158 -8.30 3.76 -9.27
CA TRP A 158 -9.57 3.14 -8.89
C TRP A 158 -10.63 3.23 -10.01
N LEU A 159 -10.64 4.30 -10.80
CA LEU A 159 -11.59 4.47 -11.90
C LEU A 159 -11.14 3.77 -13.18
N LEU A 160 -9.92 4.01 -13.64
CA LEU A 160 -9.51 3.57 -14.99
C LEU A 160 -9.18 2.06 -15.07
N PRO A 161 -8.07 1.55 -14.50
CA PRO A 161 -7.83 0.11 -14.42
C PRO A 161 -8.66 -0.59 -13.34
N GLY A 162 -9.08 0.11 -12.28
CA GLY A 162 -9.87 -0.47 -11.19
C GLY A 162 -11.36 -0.65 -11.49
N GLY A 163 -11.96 0.18 -12.36
CA GLY A 163 -13.37 0.10 -12.73
C GLY A 163 -14.35 0.25 -11.55
N VAL A 164 -13.97 0.99 -10.50
CA VAL A 164 -14.72 1.09 -9.24
C VAL A 164 -16.13 1.67 -9.44
N ASP A 165 -16.30 2.54 -10.45
CA ASP A 165 -17.58 3.05 -10.94
C ASP A 165 -18.59 1.95 -11.27
N ARG A 166 -18.09 0.81 -11.79
CA ARG A 166 -18.88 -0.36 -12.22
C ARG A 166 -19.08 -1.33 -11.06
N VAL A 167 -18.05 -1.52 -10.23
CA VAL A 167 -18.13 -2.40 -9.06
C VAL A 167 -19.12 -1.86 -8.02
N PHE A 168 -19.17 -0.54 -7.84
CA PHE A 168 -20.09 0.14 -6.93
C PHE A 168 -21.36 0.67 -7.63
N ALA A 169 -21.62 0.34 -8.90
CA ALA A 169 -22.76 0.87 -9.66
C ALA A 169 -24.15 0.58 -9.05
N GLY A 170 -24.25 -0.46 -8.20
CA GLY A 170 -25.46 -0.81 -7.45
C GLY A 170 -25.51 -0.29 -6.01
N GLU A 171 -24.46 0.39 -5.54
CA GLU A 171 -24.37 0.97 -4.20
C GLU A 171 -24.75 2.45 -4.20
N HIS A 172 -25.47 2.88 -3.16
CA HIS A 172 -25.77 4.30 -2.94
C HIS A 172 -24.68 4.90 -2.03
N VAL A 173 -23.56 5.31 -2.64
CA VAL A 173 -22.34 5.78 -1.98
C VAL A 173 -21.70 6.92 -2.76
N THR A 174 -21.04 7.85 -2.08
CA THR A 174 -20.08 8.78 -2.69
C THR A 174 -18.68 8.16 -2.63
N LEU A 175 -18.02 7.95 -3.76
CA LEU A 175 -16.59 7.57 -3.76
C LEU A 175 -15.74 8.85 -3.83
N VAL A 176 -14.66 8.91 -3.03
CA VAL A 176 -13.75 10.05 -2.96
C VAL A 176 -12.34 9.56 -3.21
N MET A 177 -11.68 10.05 -4.25
CA MET A 177 -10.37 9.61 -4.75
C MET A 177 -9.40 10.81 -4.79
N PRO A 178 -8.69 11.07 -3.68
CA PRO A 178 -7.61 12.04 -3.64
C PRO A 178 -6.47 11.60 -4.57
N ALA A 179 -6.04 12.48 -5.46
CA ALA A 179 -5.02 12.18 -6.46
C ALA A 179 -3.81 13.13 -6.36
N ARG A 180 -2.71 12.74 -7.02
CA ARG A 180 -1.41 13.44 -7.03
C ARG A 180 -0.67 13.45 -5.69
N ALA A 181 -0.85 12.35 -4.95
CA ALA A 181 -0.13 11.98 -3.74
C ALA A 181 1.09 11.07 -4.04
N ASP A 182 1.71 11.23 -5.22
CA ASP A 182 2.85 10.46 -5.75
C ASP A 182 3.91 10.20 -4.63
N GLY A 183 4.22 8.93 -4.34
CA GLY A 183 5.26 8.54 -3.36
C GLY A 183 5.09 8.98 -1.89
N SER A 184 3.96 9.61 -1.53
CA SER A 184 3.82 10.35 -0.26
C SER A 184 3.49 9.52 0.98
N LEU A 185 3.12 8.24 0.81
CA LEU A 185 2.45 7.39 1.83
C LEU A 185 1.15 7.98 2.40
N HIS A 186 0.58 9.02 1.76
CA HIS A 186 -0.45 9.90 2.32
C HIS A 186 -0.14 10.36 3.77
N ALA A 187 1.15 10.47 4.10
CA ALA A 187 1.62 10.86 5.42
C ALA A 187 1.80 12.38 5.55
N ASP A 188 1.87 12.85 6.79
CA ASP A 188 2.38 14.18 7.11
C ASP A 188 3.89 14.12 7.29
N TRP A 189 4.63 14.69 6.33
CA TRP A 189 6.08 14.64 6.31
C TRP A 189 6.68 15.63 7.33
N GLN A 190 7.79 15.27 7.97
CA GLN A 190 8.52 16.16 8.89
C GLN A 190 9.11 17.39 8.19
N ARG A 191 9.53 17.24 6.92
CA ARG A 191 10.21 18.28 6.12
C ARG A 191 9.63 18.34 4.71
N ASP A 192 9.66 19.52 4.10
CA ASP A 192 9.32 19.71 2.69
C ASP A 192 10.37 19.02 1.81
N ASP A 193 9.91 18.27 0.80
CA ASP A 193 10.79 17.57 -0.14
C ASP A 193 10.94 18.36 -1.45
N PRO A 194 12.15 18.48 -2.04
CA PRO A 194 12.33 19.27 -3.27
C PRO A 194 11.65 18.67 -4.51
N VAL A 195 11.34 17.36 -4.51
CA VAL A 195 10.71 16.64 -5.63
C VAL A 195 9.25 16.30 -5.31
N LEU A 196 8.99 15.69 -4.15
CA LEU A 196 7.64 15.31 -3.71
C LEU A 196 6.88 16.44 -3.00
N SER A 197 7.47 17.63 -2.91
CA SER A 197 6.85 18.85 -2.36
C SER A 197 6.62 18.80 -0.85
N ARG A 198 5.84 19.78 -0.34
CA ARG A 198 5.20 19.64 0.96
C ARG A 198 4.12 18.56 0.90
N ASN A 199 4.15 17.67 1.88
CA ASN A 199 3.19 16.58 2.06
C ASN A 199 2.58 16.67 3.46
N LYS A 200 1.29 16.99 3.53
CA LYS A 200 0.44 17.04 4.72
C LYS A 200 -0.88 16.32 4.45
N TRP A 201 -0.76 15.11 3.89
CA TRP A 201 -1.89 14.35 3.39
C TRP A 201 -2.78 13.80 4.50
N GLN A 202 -2.27 13.52 5.70
CA GLN A 202 -3.11 13.11 6.81
C GLN A 202 -3.93 14.30 7.34
N THR A 203 -3.30 15.49 7.46
CA THR A 203 -4.01 16.74 7.78
C THR A 203 -5.10 16.99 6.72
N PHE A 204 -4.75 16.96 5.43
CA PHE A 204 -5.71 17.15 4.33
C PHE A 204 -6.87 16.15 4.37
N LEU A 205 -6.59 14.85 4.51
CA LEU A 205 -7.61 13.80 4.46
C LEU A 205 -8.50 13.73 5.71
N THR A 206 -8.09 14.31 6.85
CA THR A 206 -8.82 14.17 8.13
C THR A 206 -9.27 15.47 8.78
N GLU A 207 -8.82 16.62 8.28
CA GLU A 207 -9.14 17.95 8.81
C GLU A 207 -9.58 18.94 7.72
N GLU A 208 -8.90 19.00 6.57
CA GLU A 208 -9.21 19.99 5.52
C GLU A 208 -10.31 19.52 4.54
N LEU A 209 -10.20 18.29 4.01
CA LEU A 209 -11.10 17.77 2.97
C LEU A 209 -12.49 17.36 3.48
N PRO A 210 -12.66 16.67 4.63
CA PRO A 210 -13.97 16.27 5.13
C PRO A 210 -15.00 17.43 5.25
N PRO A 211 -14.69 18.58 5.89
CA PRO A 211 -15.68 19.66 6.00
C PRO A 211 -16.03 20.29 4.63
N LEU A 212 -15.11 20.30 3.67
CA LEU A 212 -15.39 20.81 2.31
C LEU A 212 -16.37 19.90 1.53
N LEU A 213 -16.25 18.58 1.71
CA LEU A 213 -17.19 17.62 1.13
C LEU A 213 -18.56 17.66 1.82
N GLU A 214 -18.57 17.88 3.14
CA GLU A 214 -19.77 17.75 3.99
C GLU A 214 -20.58 19.05 4.12
N ALA A 215 -19.97 20.22 3.89
CA ALA A 215 -20.67 21.51 3.83
C ALA A 215 -21.26 21.83 2.45
N GLY A 216 -20.86 21.11 1.41
CA GLY A 216 -21.34 21.26 0.03
C GLY A 216 -22.58 20.42 -0.29
N ASP A 217 -22.98 20.41 -1.58
CA ASP A 217 -24.16 19.68 -2.07
C ASP A 217 -23.99 18.14 -2.13
N ILE A 218 -22.98 17.54 -1.49
CA ILE A 218 -22.76 16.09 -1.54
C ILE A 218 -23.69 15.41 -0.52
N PRO A 219 -24.57 14.46 -0.92
CA PRO A 219 -25.46 13.80 0.02
C PRO A 219 -24.67 12.97 1.05
N PHE A 220 -24.81 13.29 2.33
CA PHE A 220 -24.04 12.65 3.41
C PHE A 220 -24.93 12.08 4.53
N ASN A 221 -24.70 10.81 4.91
CA ASN A 221 -25.43 10.12 5.99
C ASN A 221 -24.71 10.15 7.36
N GLY A 222 -23.55 10.81 7.45
CA GLY A 222 -22.72 10.87 8.67
C GLY A 222 -21.62 9.80 8.76
N LYS A 223 -21.59 8.81 7.85
CA LYS A 223 -20.65 7.68 7.89
C LYS A 223 -19.56 7.77 6.81
N ARG A 224 -18.33 7.45 7.17
CA ARG A 224 -17.17 7.39 6.27
C ARG A 224 -16.47 6.04 6.36
N GLY A 225 -16.09 5.50 5.21
CA GLY A 225 -15.10 4.44 5.11
C GLY A 225 -13.83 4.98 4.45
N MET A 226 -12.70 4.32 4.70
CA MET A 226 -11.46 4.57 3.97
C MET A 226 -10.90 3.24 3.49
N ALA A 227 -10.52 3.16 2.23
CA ALA A 227 -9.85 1.99 1.68
C ALA A 227 -8.69 2.40 0.79
N GLY A 228 -7.75 1.47 0.58
CA GLY A 228 -6.58 1.72 -0.22
C GLY A 228 -5.93 0.44 -0.74
N LEU A 229 -4.97 0.61 -1.65
CA LEU A 229 -4.13 -0.46 -2.17
C LEU A 229 -2.65 -0.09 -2.14
N SER A 230 -1.75 -1.07 -2.01
CA SER A 230 -0.30 -0.81 -1.99
C SER A 230 0.07 0.25 -0.93
N MET A 231 0.74 1.34 -1.32
CA MET A 231 0.93 2.57 -0.54
C MET A 231 -0.35 3.00 0.19
N GLY A 232 -1.46 3.16 -0.55
CA GLY A 232 -2.74 3.61 -0.01
C GLY A 232 -3.37 2.64 0.99
N ALA A 233 -3.04 1.33 0.95
CA ALA A 233 -3.52 0.38 1.96
C ALA A 233 -2.84 0.60 3.32
N ALA A 234 -1.54 0.90 3.32
CA ALA A 234 -0.82 1.32 4.52
C ALA A 234 -1.38 2.65 5.08
N SER A 235 -1.66 3.60 4.19
CA SER A 235 -2.31 4.87 4.52
C SER A 235 -3.70 4.68 5.13
N ALA A 236 -4.56 3.85 4.52
CA ALA A 236 -5.95 3.67 4.98
C ALA A 236 -6.03 3.13 6.41
N VAL A 237 -5.13 2.23 6.76
CA VAL A 237 -4.97 1.68 8.12
C VAL A 237 -4.47 2.75 9.08
N THR A 238 -3.28 3.33 8.81
CA THR A 238 -2.64 4.28 9.73
C THR A 238 -3.43 5.58 9.92
N ILE A 239 -4.18 6.04 8.91
CA ILE A 239 -5.10 7.17 9.04
C ILE A 239 -6.30 6.81 9.93
N ALA A 240 -6.89 5.62 9.77
CA ALA A 240 -8.02 5.18 10.57
C ALA A 240 -7.67 4.87 12.04
N GLU A 241 -6.44 4.45 12.32
CA GLU A 241 -5.89 4.28 13.68
C GLU A 241 -5.67 5.62 14.39
N ARG A 242 -5.18 6.62 13.65
CA ARG A 242 -4.94 7.98 14.17
C ARG A 242 -6.21 8.80 14.35
N ARG A 243 -7.25 8.51 13.55
CA ARG A 243 -8.57 9.15 13.59
C ARG A 243 -9.68 8.10 13.70
N PRO A 244 -9.73 7.36 14.83
CA PRO A 244 -10.67 6.25 15.01
C PRO A 244 -12.12 6.74 15.13
N ASP A 245 -12.34 8.02 15.39
CA ASP A 245 -13.62 8.72 15.35
C ASP A 245 -14.18 8.86 13.92
N LEU A 246 -13.30 9.06 12.93
CA LEU A 246 -13.68 9.60 11.63
C LEU A 246 -14.22 8.54 10.66
N TYR A 247 -13.66 7.32 10.73
CA TYR A 247 -13.94 6.20 9.82
C TYR A 247 -14.47 4.96 10.53
N GLN A 248 -15.56 4.39 10.00
CA GLN A 248 -16.26 3.21 10.55
C GLN A 248 -15.95 1.91 9.78
N ALA A 249 -15.26 2.00 8.65
CA ALA A 249 -14.88 0.86 7.81
C ALA A 249 -13.51 1.09 7.17
N VAL A 250 -12.65 0.07 7.14
CA VAL A 250 -11.27 0.13 6.61
C VAL A 250 -11.01 -1.01 5.62
N GLY A 251 -10.54 -0.68 4.41
CA GLY A 251 -10.16 -1.64 3.36
C GLY A 251 -8.69 -1.54 2.96
N ALA A 252 -7.97 -2.66 2.91
CA ALA A 252 -6.52 -2.66 2.67
C ALA A 252 -6.11 -3.81 1.73
N ILE A 253 -5.81 -3.48 0.47
CA ILE A 253 -5.43 -4.45 -0.57
C ILE A 253 -3.91 -4.40 -0.80
N ALA A 254 -3.21 -5.49 -0.51
CA ALA A 254 -1.77 -5.66 -0.69
C ALA A 254 -0.96 -4.50 -0.09
N GLY A 255 -1.26 -4.10 1.15
CA GLY A 255 -0.47 -3.11 1.89
C GLY A 255 0.69 -3.72 2.67
N CYS A 256 1.47 -2.85 3.32
CA CYS A 256 2.31 -3.24 4.44
C CYS A 256 2.09 -2.30 5.62
N TYR A 257 1.87 -2.87 6.80
CA TYR A 257 1.31 -2.15 7.96
C TYR A 257 2.31 -1.99 9.12
N THR A 258 3.59 -2.31 8.84
CA THR A 258 4.74 -2.07 9.72
C THR A 258 5.62 -0.96 9.13
N ALA A 259 6.21 -0.17 10.01
CA ALA A 259 7.22 0.84 9.72
C ALA A 259 8.49 0.66 10.58
N ARG A 260 8.43 -0.15 11.65
CA ARG A 260 9.51 -0.36 12.63
C ARG A 260 10.61 -1.33 12.18
N ASP A 261 10.29 -2.29 11.32
CA ASP A 261 11.16 -3.41 10.96
C ASP A 261 11.98 -3.15 9.69
N ASP A 262 12.69 -4.17 9.18
CA ASP A 262 13.45 -4.04 7.92
C ASP A 262 12.53 -4.03 6.69
N LEU A 263 11.45 -4.82 6.67
CA LEU A 263 10.55 -4.94 5.53
C LEU A 263 9.71 -3.68 5.35
N GLY A 264 9.07 -3.20 6.42
CA GLY A 264 8.30 -1.96 6.42
C GLY A 264 9.13 -0.75 6.03
N PHE A 265 10.33 -0.61 6.59
CA PHE A 265 11.27 0.45 6.21
C PHE A 265 11.66 0.38 4.73
N ILE A 266 11.99 -0.81 4.20
CA ILE A 266 12.38 -0.97 2.79
C ILE A 266 11.20 -0.65 1.85
N LEU A 267 9.98 -1.07 2.18
CA LEU A 267 8.80 -0.75 1.37
C LEU A 267 8.46 0.74 1.40
N ALA A 268 8.49 1.39 2.57
CA ALA A 268 8.32 2.84 2.67
C ALA A 268 9.40 3.62 1.88
N LYS A 269 10.64 3.12 1.92
CA LYS A 269 11.77 3.67 1.15
C LYS A 269 11.58 3.52 -0.35
N ILE A 270 11.10 2.36 -0.82
CA ILE A 270 10.75 2.12 -2.23
C ILE A 270 9.65 3.08 -2.68
N VAL A 271 8.61 3.29 -1.87
CA VAL A 271 7.50 4.20 -2.21
C VAL A 271 7.98 5.65 -2.41
N ALA A 272 8.75 6.20 -1.47
CA ALA A 272 9.25 7.57 -1.56
C ALA A 272 10.34 7.74 -2.64
N GLU A 273 11.39 6.92 -2.59
CA GLU A 273 12.61 7.14 -3.39
C GLU A 273 12.44 6.76 -4.85
N THR A 274 11.56 5.81 -5.19
CA THR A 274 11.26 5.53 -6.62
C THR A 274 10.40 6.62 -7.28
N ARG A 275 9.87 7.58 -6.51
CA ARG A 275 9.25 8.82 -7.04
C ARG A 275 10.14 10.06 -6.82
N GLY A 276 11.35 9.87 -6.29
CA GLY A 276 12.43 10.87 -6.25
C GLY A 276 12.50 11.72 -4.98
N GLY A 277 11.67 11.45 -3.97
CA GLY A 277 11.79 12.08 -2.65
C GLY A 277 12.78 11.36 -1.73
N ASP A 278 13.19 12.02 -0.64
CA ASP A 278 14.02 11.44 0.43
C ASP A 278 13.14 10.96 1.59
N ILE A 279 13.19 9.67 1.95
CA ILE A 279 12.43 9.12 3.10
C ILE A 279 12.79 9.83 4.42
N ALA A 280 14.00 10.38 4.55
CA ALA A 280 14.37 11.16 5.73
C ALA A 280 13.64 12.51 5.84
N ASN A 281 12.99 13.01 4.77
CA ASN A 281 12.07 14.14 4.85
C ASN A 281 10.70 13.72 5.41
N MET A 282 10.29 12.46 5.19
CA MET A 282 9.01 11.91 5.65
C MET A 282 8.97 11.71 7.16
N TRP A 283 9.76 10.77 7.70
CA TRP A 283 9.75 10.40 9.13
C TRP A 283 11.13 10.53 9.79
N GLY A 284 12.03 11.33 9.22
CA GLY A 284 13.38 11.49 9.75
C GLY A 284 14.29 10.28 9.48
N PRO A 285 15.49 10.23 10.10
CA PRO A 285 16.38 9.08 9.99
C PRO A 285 15.71 7.82 10.57
N ARG A 286 16.11 6.62 10.13
CA ARG A 286 15.47 5.34 10.55
C ARG A 286 15.38 5.11 12.08
N THR A 287 16.21 5.79 12.87
CA THR A 287 16.19 5.73 14.34
C THR A 287 15.20 6.71 15.00
N ASP A 288 14.44 7.48 14.22
CA ASP A 288 13.46 8.46 14.70
C ASP A 288 12.20 7.75 15.25
N PRO A 289 11.65 8.17 16.41
CA PRO A 289 10.43 7.59 16.96
C PRO A 289 9.20 7.73 16.03
N ALA A 290 9.24 8.59 15.02
CA ALA A 290 8.18 8.70 14.01
C ALA A 290 7.91 7.38 13.26
N TYR A 291 8.90 6.50 13.07
CA TYR A 291 8.65 5.17 12.47
C TYR A 291 7.77 4.30 13.39
N LEU A 292 8.03 4.29 14.70
CA LEU A 292 7.17 3.60 15.68
C LEU A 292 5.77 4.24 15.76
N ALA A 293 5.71 5.57 15.67
CA ALA A 293 4.46 6.30 15.70
C ALA A 293 3.61 6.13 14.43
N ASN A 294 4.13 5.53 13.36
CA ASN A 294 3.42 5.18 12.12
C ASN A 294 3.33 3.66 11.89
N ASP A 295 3.63 2.84 12.91
CA ASP A 295 3.55 1.38 12.83
C ASP A 295 2.12 0.91 13.14
N GLY A 296 1.37 0.48 12.13
CA GLY A 296 -0.03 0.05 12.32
C GLY A 296 -0.16 -1.21 13.18
N LEU A 297 0.81 -2.12 13.12
CA LEU A 297 0.81 -3.29 14.01
C LEU A 297 0.89 -2.91 15.50
N LEU A 298 1.49 -1.77 15.85
CA LEU A 298 1.46 -1.26 17.22
C LEU A 298 0.09 -0.66 17.59
N ASN A 299 -0.55 0.06 16.67
CA ASN A 299 -1.78 0.84 16.90
C ASN A 299 -3.08 0.12 16.45
N ALA A 300 -3.00 -1.15 16.05
CA ALA A 300 -4.14 -1.94 15.53
C ALA A 300 -5.31 -2.10 16.52
N ASP A 301 -5.12 -1.82 17.82
CA ASP A 301 -6.20 -1.71 18.81
C ASP A 301 -7.19 -0.58 18.48
N GLN A 302 -6.72 0.49 17.83
CA GLN A 302 -7.55 1.60 17.37
C GLN A 302 -8.47 1.22 16.18
N LEU A 303 -8.36 0.00 15.65
CA LEU A 303 -9.26 -0.57 14.65
C LEU A 303 -10.48 -1.28 15.25
N GLU A 304 -10.58 -1.42 16.58
CA GLU A 304 -11.72 -2.07 17.25
C GLU A 304 -13.07 -1.44 16.83
N GLY A 305 -14.07 -2.30 16.60
CA GLY A 305 -15.44 -1.88 16.25
C GLY A 305 -15.63 -1.37 14.81
N LYS A 306 -14.61 -1.41 13.96
CA LYS A 306 -14.70 -1.06 12.54
C LYS A 306 -15.04 -2.29 11.69
N ALA A 307 -15.65 -2.08 10.53
CA ALA A 307 -15.72 -3.13 9.50
C ALA A 307 -14.38 -3.21 8.76
N LEU A 308 -13.64 -4.31 8.93
CA LEU A 308 -12.28 -4.47 8.41
C LEU A 308 -12.21 -5.46 7.24
N TYR A 309 -11.54 -5.06 6.16
CA TYR A 309 -11.22 -5.92 5.02
C TYR A 309 -9.74 -5.80 4.67
N PHE A 310 -9.01 -6.91 4.73
CA PHE A 310 -7.62 -7.01 4.26
C PHE A 310 -7.54 -8.07 3.15
N ALA A 311 -6.64 -7.89 2.19
CA ALA A 311 -6.51 -8.84 1.09
C ALA A 311 -5.14 -8.83 0.42
N THR A 312 -4.72 -9.97 -0.13
CA THR A 312 -3.42 -10.11 -0.82
C THR A 312 -3.36 -11.42 -1.62
N ALA A 313 -2.56 -11.46 -2.69
CA ALA A 313 -2.13 -12.70 -3.32
C ALA A 313 -0.80 -13.19 -2.74
N THR A 314 -0.36 -14.40 -3.09
CA THR A 314 0.96 -14.95 -2.68
C THR A 314 2.17 -14.35 -3.41
N GLY A 315 1.93 -13.50 -4.44
CA GLY A 315 2.96 -13.09 -5.40
C GLY A 315 3.39 -14.18 -6.39
N MET A 316 2.79 -15.38 -6.34
CA MET A 316 3.02 -16.42 -7.35
C MET A 316 2.25 -16.08 -8.64
N PRO A 317 2.89 -16.07 -9.82
CA PRO A 317 2.22 -15.82 -11.09
C PRO A 317 1.31 -17.00 -11.49
N ASP A 318 0.19 -16.71 -12.14
CA ASP A 318 -0.57 -17.74 -12.89
C ASP A 318 0.00 -17.93 -14.32
N ALA A 319 -0.52 -18.94 -15.03
CA ALA A 319 -0.05 -19.32 -16.37
C ALA A 319 -0.29 -18.27 -17.48
N THR A 320 -1.11 -17.24 -17.21
CA THR A 320 -1.43 -16.13 -18.13
C THR A 320 -0.75 -14.81 -17.73
N GLU A 321 -0.31 -14.70 -16.49
CA GLU A 321 0.24 -13.48 -15.89
C GLU A 321 1.44 -12.91 -16.69
N TRP A 322 2.27 -13.77 -17.28
CA TRP A 322 3.39 -13.35 -18.14
C TRP A 322 2.92 -12.59 -19.40
N ASP A 323 1.84 -13.06 -20.03
CA ASP A 323 1.27 -12.43 -21.22
C ASP A 323 0.44 -11.20 -20.85
N ARG A 324 -0.31 -11.23 -19.75
CA ARG A 324 -1.04 -10.07 -19.21
C ARG A 324 -0.09 -8.94 -18.79
N ASN A 325 1.09 -9.27 -18.27
CA ASN A 325 2.16 -8.32 -17.96
C ASN A 325 2.98 -7.89 -19.20
N GLY A 326 2.48 -8.13 -20.42
CA GLY A 326 3.08 -7.66 -21.67
C GLY A 326 4.46 -8.27 -22.00
N ARG A 327 4.83 -9.38 -21.34
CA ARG A 327 6.16 -10.01 -21.39
C ARG A 327 7.32 -9.10 -20.95
N ASP A 328 7.03 -8.10 -20.12
CA ASP A 328 8.04 -7.30 -19.44
C ASP A 328 8.60 -8.06 -18.22
N LEU A 329 9.88 -8.43 -18.28
CA LEU A 329 10.56 -9.17 -17.22
C LEU A 329 10.76 -8.34 -15.95
N LEU A 330 11.04 -7.04 -16.07
CA LEU A 330 11.31 -6.17 -14.93
C LEU A 330 10.03 -5.90 -14.15
N ARG A 331 8.95 -5.51 -14.84
CA ARG A 331 7.63 -5.31 -14.24
C ARG A 331 7.10 -6.61 -13.62
N PHE A 332 7.39 -7.77 -14.22
CA PHE A 332 6.96 -9.08 -13.71
C PHE A 332 7.67 -9.45 -12.40
N THR A 333 9.00 -9.32 -12.34
CA THR A 333 9.77 -9.63 -11.12
C THR A 333 9.53 -8.62 -9.99
N GLN A 334 9.36 -7.33 -10.33
CA GLN A 334 8.93 -6.30 -9.38
C GLN A 334 7.53 -6.61 -8.83
N GLY A 335 6.57 -6.95 -9.70
CA GLY A 335 5.21 -7.33 -9.32
C GLY A 335 5.17 -8.57 -8.41
N ALA A 336 6.01 -9.57 -8.66
CA ALA A 336 6.11 -10.75 -7.79
C ALA A 336 6.73 -10.39 -6.43
N GLY A 337 7.86 -9.69 -6.42
CA GLY A 337 8.59 -9.34 -5.20
C GLY A 337 7.80 -8.43 -4.26
N LEU A 338 7.09 -7.43 -4.80
CA LEU A 338 6.23 -6.55 -4.01
C LEU A 338 5.03 -7.30 -3.41
N GLU A 339 4.38 -8.18 -4.18
CA GLU A 339 3.22 -8.92 -3.67
C GLU A 339 3.63 -9.96 -2.61
N ILE A 340 4.78 -10.64 -2.76
CA ILE A 340 5.36 -11.50 -1.71
C ILE A 340 5.60 -10.71 -0.43
N ALA A 341 6.11 -9.48 -0.54
CA ALA A 341 6.39 -8.62 0.61
C ALA A 341 5.09 -8.16 1.32
N THR A 342 4.10 -7.70 0.56
CA THR A 342 2.80 -7.26 1.12
C THR A 342 1.97 -8.43 1.63
N HIS A 343 2.16 -9.64 1.07
CA HIS A 343 1.59 -10.88 1.59
C HIS A 343 2.09 -11.13 3.02
N ALA A 344 3.40 -11.08 3.25
CA ALA A 344 3.99 -11.25 4.57
C ALA A 344 3.47 -10.20 5.58
N CYS A 345 3.41 -8.92 5.19
CA CYS A 345 2.85 -7.88 6.07
C CYS A 345 1.36 -8.07 6.37
N THR A 346 0.58 -8.60 5.42
CA THR A 346 -0.84 -8.91 5.63
C THR A 346 -1.03 -10.10 6.57
N VAL A 347 -0.18 -11.12 6.50
CA VAL A 347 -0.14 -12.22 7.49
C VAL A 347 0.29 -11.74 8.88
N GLU A 348 1.18 -10.74 9.00
CA GLU A 348 1.52 -10.17 10.32
C GLU A 348 0.35 -9.34 10.91
N MET A 349 -0.43 -8.64 10.07
CA MET A 349 -1.63 -7.92 10.51
C MET A 349 -2.78 -8.86 10.87
N ASP A 350 -3.03 -9.91 10.09
CA ASP A 350 -4.00 -10.99 10.39
C ASP A 350 -3.77 -11.55 11.81
N ARG A 351 -2.55 -12.06 12.07
CA ARG A 351 -2.11 -12.51 13.39
C ARG A 351 -2.29 -11.43 14.48
N ARG A 352 -2.03 -10.16 14.16
CA ARG A 352 -2.10 -9.07 15.14
C ARG A 352 -3.54 -8.73 15.54
N LEU A 353 -4.49 -8.83 14.61
CA LEU A 353 -5.92 -8.67 14.86
C LEU A 353 -6.48 -9.85 15.66
N ASP A 354 -6.07 -11.08 15.31
CA ASP A 354 -6.32 -12.32 16.07
C ASP A 354 -5.83 -12.21 17.54
N GLU A 355 -4.61 -11.69 17.75
CA GLU A 355 -4.02 -11.46 19.08
C GLU A 355 -4.74 -10.38 19.91
N LEU A 356 -5.51 -9.50 19.27
CA LEU A 356 -6.34 -8.48 19.91
C LEU A 356 -7.81 -8.92 20.04
N GLY A 357 -8.23 -9.97 19.33
CA GLY A 357 -9.64 -10.38 19.25
C GLY A 357 -10.51 -9.44 18.40
N ILE A 358 -9.93 -8.78 17.39
CA ILE A 358 -10.62 -7.82 16.51
C ILE A 358 -11.06 -8.53 15.23
N ASP A 359 -12.37 -8.72 15.06
CA ASP A 359 -12.96 -9.35 13.87
C ASP A 359 -12.60 -8.59 12.58
N ALA A 360 -11.95 -9.29 11.63
CA ALA A 360 -11.66 -8.78 10.30
C ALA A 360 -11.89 -9.86 9.24
N ARG A 361 -12.20 -9.45 8.01
CA ARG A 361 -12.17 -10.36 6.86
C ARG A 361 -10.81 -10.27 6.16
N ILE A 362 -10.12 -11.39 6.05
CA ILE A 362 -8.84 -11.50 5.35
C ILE A 362 -9.00 -12.43 4.13
N ASP A 363 -8.85 -11.89 2.92
CA ASP A 363 -8.96 -12.65 1.66
C ASP A 363 -7.57 -12.94 1.05
N TYR A 364 -7.15 -14.21 1.11
CA TYR A 364 -5.90 -14.69 0.50
C TYR A 364 -6.14 -15.36 -0.86
N LEU A 365 -5.40 -14.96 -1.91
CA LEU A 365 -5.44 -15.60 -3.23
C LEU A 365 -4.13 -16.36 -3.55
N PRO A 366 -4.20 -17.60 -4.08
CA PRO A 366 -3.03 -18.46 -4.26
C PRO A 366 -2.07 -18.03 -5.38
N THR A 367 -2.52 -17.12 -6.26
CA THR A 367 -1.74 -16.51 -7.34
C THR A 367 -2.17 -15.06 -7.58
N GLY A 368 -1.27 -14.24 -8.12
CA GLY A 368 -1.44 -12.82 -8.46
C GLY A 368 -0.12 -12.06 -8.25
N LEU A 369 0.05 -10.92 -8.91
CA LEU A 369 1.20 -10.01 -8.74
C LEU A 369 0.74 -8.64 -8.21
N HIS A 370 1.68 -7.76 -7.88
CA HIS A 370 1.40 -6.39 -7.41
C HIS A 370 0.97 -5.46 -8.56
N ASN A 371 -0.22 -5.70 -9.11
CA ASN A 371 -0.77 -5.01 -10.27
C ASN A 371 -2.31 -4.89 -10.20
N TRP A 372 -2.89 -4.06 -11.07
CA TRP A 372 -4.33 -3.83 -11.11
C TRP A 372 -5.16 -5.05 -11.50
N ASP A 373 -4.66 -5.96 -12.35
CA ASP A 373 -5.31 -7.25 -12.65
C ASP A 373 -5.57 -8.05 -11.36
N ASN A 374 -4.62 -8.01 -10.42
CA ASN A 374 -4.75 -8.62 -9.11
C ASN A 374 -5.64 -7.80 -8.17
N PHE A 375 -5.38 -6.50 -8.01
CA PHE A 375 -6.12 -5.63 -7.09
C PHE A 375 -7.62 -5.61 -7.40
N GLY A 376 -8.00 -5.60 -8.68
CA GLY A 376 -9.39 -5.63 -9.15
C GLY A 376 -10.21 -6.82 -8.63
N ARG A 377 -9.57 -7.96 -8.34
CA ARG A 377 -10.21 -9.18 -7.82
C ARG A 377 -10.77 -8.98 -6.40
N PHE A 378 -10.19 -8.06 -5.64
CA PHE A 378 -10.52 -7.80 -4.24
C PHE A 378 -11.55 -6.66 -4.06
N VAL A 379 -11.76 -5.81 -5.06
CA VAL A 379 -12.63 -4.60 -4.94
C VAL A 379 -14.10 -4.95 -4.66
N ALA A 380 -14.63 -6.03 -5.26
CA ALA A 380 -16.00 -6.47 -5.00
C ALA A 380 -16.16 -7.14 -3.62
N PRO A 381 -15.31 -8.10 -3.19
CA PRO A 381 -15.26 -8.55 -1.81
C PRO A 381 -15.10 -7.45 -0.75
N MET A 382 -14.28 -6.43 -1.05
CA MET A 382 -14.11 -5.25 -0.20
C MET A 382 -15.42 -4.47 -0.07
N ARG A 383 -16.07 -4.11 -1.19
CA ARG A 383 -17.41 -3.48 -1.21
C ARG A 383 -18.39 -4.25 -0.32
N ASP A 384 -18.48 -5.56 -0.51
CA ASP A 384 -19.44 -6.42 0.19
C ASP A 384 -19.17 -6.51 1.70
N THR A 385 -17.96 -6.20 2.14
CA THR A 385 -17.53 -6.19 3.55
C THR A 385 -17.71 -4.82 4.21
N LEU A 386 -17.36 -3.73 3.51
CA LEU A 386 -17.40 -2.37 4.08
C LEU A 386 -18.82 -1.75 4.02
N MET A 387 -19.54 -1.93 2.92
CA MET A 387 -20.83 -1.26 2.70
C MET A 387 -21.92 -1.57 3.75
N PRO A 388 -22.05 -2.78 4.33
CA PRO A 388 -23.00 -3.05 5.39
C PRO A 388 -22.87 -2.15 6.63
N ALA A 389 -21.65 -1.74 6.99
CA ALA A 389 -21.44 -0.82 8.12
C ALA A 389 -21.73 0.64 7.77
N LEU A 390 -21.56 1.01 6.48
CA LEU A 390 -21.64 2.38 5.98
C LEU A 390 -23.07 2.84 5.61
N ARG A 391 -24.02 1.92 5.45
CA ARG A 391 -25.44 2.24 5.13
C ARG A 391 -26.16 2.93 6.29
#